data_AF-A0A1S8Y3H0-F1
#
_entry.id   AF-A0A1S8Y3H0-F1
#
_cell.length_a   1.000
_cell.length_b   1.000
_cell.length_c   1.000
_cell.angle_alpha   90.00
_cell.angle_beta   90.00
_cell.angle_gamma   90.00
#
_symmetry.space_group_name_H-M   'P 1'
#
loop_
_entity.id
_entity.type
_entity.pdbx_description
1 polymer ?
#
loop_
_entity_poly.entity_id
_entity_poly.type
_entity_poly.pdbx_seq_one_letter_code
_entity_poly.pdbx_strand_id
1 'polypeptide(L)'
;MGNFPLPGAASEFRSAASRYTPDDMYEFGAHLAQMPAAMLDIAEGLKAMALRTHAERPVDPRVVEALAALYQVQRATIAAAETIAPVFRKVHERDLARKEAPRTNEQEWNV
;
A
#
# COMPACT_ATOMS: atom_id res chain seq x y z
N MET A 1 -16.61 -26.64 -0.68
CA MET A 1 -15.71 -26.09 -1.73
C MET A 1 -15.24 -24.72 -1.25
N GLY A 2 -13.93 -24.48 -1.18
CA GLY A 2 -13.39 -23.23 -0.63
C GLY A 2 -13.70 -22.06 -1.55
N ASN A 3 -14.49 -21.10 -1.07
CA ASN A 3 -14.69 -19.83 -1.75
C ASN A 3 -13.40 -19.01 -1.60
N PHE A 4 -12.78 -18.64 -2.71
CA PHE A 4 -11.70 -17.64 -2.73
C PHE A 4 -12.22 -16.41 -3.48
N PRO A 5 -13.06 -15.57 -2.83
CA PRO A 5 -13.67 -14.43 -3.49
C PRO A 5 -12.63 -13.30 -3.61
N LEU A 6 -11.69 -13.42 -4.54
CA LEU A 6 -10.72 -12.37 -4.87
C LEU A 6 -11.37 -10.99 -5.01
N PRO A 7 -12.52 -10.84 -5.70
CA PRO A 7 -13.23 -9.55 -5.74
C PRO A 7 -13.73 -9.08 -4.38
N GLY A 8 -14.07 -10.01 -3.47
CA GLY A 8 -14.48 -9.70 -2.10
C GLY A 8 -13.32 -9.10 -1.30
N ALA A 9 -12.16 -9.76 -1.32
CA ALA A 9 -10.94 -9.23 -0.68
C ALA A 9 -10.55 -7.86 -1.26
N ALA A 10 -10.61 -7.68 -2.58
CA ALA A 10 -10.38 -6.39 -3.22
C ALA A 10 -11.44 -5.33 -2.84
N SER A 11 -12.69 -5.75 -2.62
CA SER A 11 -13.77 -4.85 -2.22
C SER A 11 -13.61 -4.30 -0.81
N GLU A 12 -12.97 -5.05 0.10
CA GLU A 12 -12.66 -4.58 1.45
C GLU A 12 -11.71 -3.38 1.42
N PHE A 13 -10.62 -3.49 0.65
CA PHE A 13 -9.70 -2.36 0.43
C PHE A 13 -10.42 -1.15 -0.17
N ARG A 14 -11.20 -1.36 -1.25
CA ARG A 14 -11.99 -0.28 -1.88
C ARG A 14 -12.93 0.39 -0.90
N SER A 15 -13.59 -0.41 -0.04
CA SER A 15 -14.52 0.09 0.95
C SER A 15 -13.81 0.90 2.04
N ALA A 16 -12.66 0.44 2.52
CA ALA A 16 -11.82 1.18 3.46
C ALA A 16 -11.37 2.52 2.87
N ALA A 17 -10.85 2.51 1.65
CA ALA A 17 -10.42 3.72 0.94
C ALA A 17 -11.57 4.73 0.74
N SER A 18 -12.79 4.25 0.41
CA SER A 18 -13.95 5.14 0.20
C SER A 18 -14.44 5.87 1.45
N ARG A 19 -14.08 5.39 2.64
CA ARG A 19 -14.46 5.98 3.93
C ARG A 19 -13.28 6.62 4.66
N TYR A 20 -12.13 6.69 4.00
CA TYR A 20 -10.90 7.13 4.61
C TYR A 20 -10.96 8.61 4.99
N THR A 21 -10.81 8.87 6.28
CA THR A 21 -10.76 10.22 6.85
C THR A 21 -9.67 10.22 7.92
N PRO A 22 -8.48 10.81 7.66
CA PRO A 22 -7.46 10.98 8.69
C PRO A 22 -7.86 12.10 9.67
N ASP A 23 -7.46 11.97 10.93
CA ASP A 23 -7.66 12.97 11.98
C ASP A 23 -6.79 14.21 11.75
N ASP A 24 -5.55 14.02 11.30
CA ASP A 24 -4.65 15.11 10.92
C ASP A 24 -3.70 14.74 9.74
N MET A 25 -2.95 15.72 9.26
CA MET A 25 -2.03 15.52 8.13
C MET A 25 -0.80 14.66 8.49
N TYR A 26 -0.50 14.48 9.78
CA TYR A 26 0.59 13.60 10.21
C TYR A 26 0.16 12.14 10.14
N GLU A 27 -1.06 11.86 10.60
CA GLU A 27 -1.68 10.55 10.43
C GLU A 27 -1.81 10.21 8.95
N PHE A 28 -2.25 11.17 8.11
CA PHE A 28 -2.27 10.98 6.66
C PHE A 28 -0.89 10.60 6.10
N GLY A 29 0.16 11.34 6.45
CA GLY A 29 1.54 11.02 6.04
C GLY A 29 2.01 9.66 6.52
N ALA A 30 1.65 9.25 7.74
CA ALA A 30 1.96 7.94 8.29
C ALA A 30 1.24 6.81 7.54
N HIS A 31 -0.02 7.01 7.16
CA HIS A 31 -0.79 6.05 6.36
C HIS A 31 -0.23 5.90 4.95
N LEU A 32 0.19 6.99 4.30
CA LEU A 32 0.87 6.92 2.99
C LEU A 32 2.15 6.08 3.04
N ALA A 33 2.87 6.08 4.16
CA ALA A 33 4.08 5.27 4.34
C ALA A 33 3.79 3.75 4.44
N GLN A 34 2.53 3.35 4.63
CA GLN A 34 2.12 1.94 4.68
C GLN A 34 1.81 1.37 3.28
N MET A 35 1.65 2.22 2.26
CA MET A 35 1.26 1.82 0.91
C MET A 35 2.22 0.77 0.28
N PRO A 36 3.56 0.88 0.41
CA PRO A 36 4.47 -0.15 -0.12
C PRO A 36 4.22 -1.53 0.48
N ALA A 37 3.99 -1.60 1.80
CA ALA A 37 3.72 -2.86 2.50
C ALA A 37 2.39 -3.48 2.03
N ALA A 38 1.34 -2.67 1.89
CA ALA A 38 0.06 -3.16 1.36
C ALA A 38 0.19 -3.70 -0.08
N MET A 39 0.97 -3.05 -0.95
CA MET A 39 1.21 -3.54 -2.31
C MET A 39 2.07 -4.80 -2.34
N LEU A 40 3.00 -4.95 -1.39
CA LEU A 40 3.80 -6.15 -1.20
C LEU A 40 2.93 -7.35 -0.80
N ASP A 41 1.99 -7.18 0.12
CA ASP A 41 1.09 -8.26 0.54
C ASP A 41 0.25 -8.78 -0.63
N ILE A 42 -0.22 -7.89 -1.50
CA ILE A 42 -0.91 -8.27 -2.75
C ILE A 42 0.02 -9.07 -3.66
N ALA A 43 1.28 -8.63 -3.82
CA ALA A 43 2.26 -9.32 -4.65
C ALA A 43 2.58 -10.73 -4.11
N GLU A 44 2.77 -10.89 -2.80
CA GLU A 44 3.01 -12.19 -2.18
C GLU A 44 1.79 -13.12 -2.31
N GLY A 45 0.57 -12.58 -2.27
CA GLY A 45 -0.65 -13.33 -2.58
C GLY A 45 -0.65 -13.90 -4.00
N LEU A 46 -0.29 -13.09 -5.01
CA LEU A 46 -0.17 -13.53 -6.41
C LEU A 46 0.91 -14.60 -6.60
N LYS A 47 2.06 -14.43 -5.95
CA LYS A 47 3.15 -15.40 -5.94
C LYS A 47 2.71 -16.73 -5.31
N ALA A 48 2.03 -16.69 -4.17
CA ALA A 48 1.50 -17.88 -3.51
C ALA A 48 0.49 -18.61 -4.42
N MET A 49 -0.38 -17.88 -5.13
CA MET A 49 -1.28 -18.47 -6.12
C MET A 49 -0.51 -19.17 -7.25
N ALA A 50 0.53 -18.55 -7.81
CA ALA A 50 1.33 -19.14 -8.88
C ALA A 50 2.02 -20.43 -8.41
N LEU A 51 2.67 -20.40 -7.24
CA LEU A 51 3.37 -21.55 -6.67
C LEU A 51 2.43 -22.73 -6.39
N ARG A 52 1.28 -22.45 -5.76
CA ARG A 52 0.29 -23.49 -5.47
C ARG A 52 -0.36 -24.04 -6.73
N THR A 53 -0.63 -23.19 -7.71
CA THR A 53 -1.18 -23.64 -9.00
C THR A 53 -0.19 -24.55 -9.74
N HIS A 54 1.10 -24.21 -9.72
CA HIS A 54 2.15 -25.04 -10.30
C HIS A 54 2.31 -26.40 -9.61
N ALA A 55 2.26 -26.42 -8.27
CA ALA A 55 2.53 -27.62 -7.48
C ALA A 55 1.31 -28.54 -7.29
N GLU A 56 0.11 -27.98 -7.16
CA GLU A 56 -1.08 -28.70 -6.68
C GLU A 56 -2.11 -28.99 -7.77
N ARG A 57 -1.95 -28.47 -8.99
CA ARG A 57 -3.02 -28.51 -10.01
C ARG A 57 -2.50 -29.00 -11.38
N PRO A 58 -3.28 -29.84 -12.10
CA PRO A 58 -2.97 -30.22 -13.47
C PRO A 58 -3.39 -29.11 -14.44
N VAL A 59 -2.77 -27.94 -14.34
CA VAL A 59 -3.02 -26.81 -15.26
C VAL A 59 -1.94 -26.71 -16.32
N ASP A 60 -2.28 -26.09 -17.45
CA ASP A 60 -1.31 -25.76 -18.49
C ASP A 60 -0.23 -24.79 -17.93
N PRO A 61 1.07 -25.03 -18.20
CA PRO A 61 2.16 -24.17 -17.72
C PRO A 61 1.98 -22.69 -18.07
N ARG A 62 1.33 -22.37 -19.21
CA ARG A 62 1.07 -20.99 -19.63
C ARG A 62 0.20 -20.22 -18.63
N VAL A 63 -0.64 -20.92 -17.86
CA VAL A 63 -1.45 -20.29 -16.79
C VAL A 63 -0.56 -19.88 -15.61
N VAL A 64 0.40 -20.73 -15.23
CA VAL A 64 1.38 -20.42 -14.18
C VAL A 64 2.26 -19.25 -14.60
N GLU A 65 2.71 -19.24 -15.85
CA GLU A 65 3.48 -18.14 -16.44
C GLU A 65 2.70 -16.82 -16.42
N ALA A 66 1.41 -16.84 -16.76
CA ALA A 66 0.54 -15.66 -16.71
C ALA A 66 0.39 -15.12 -15.27
N LEU A 67 0.25 -15.99 -14.26
CA LEU A 67 0.21 -15.58 -12.85
C LEU A 67 1.55 -15.00 -12.39
N ALA A 68 2.67 -15.61 -12.77
CA ALA A 68 4.00 -15.10 -12.46
C ALA A 68 4.26 -13.75 -13.12
N ALA A 69 3.80 -13.55 -14.36
CA ALA A 69 3.89 -12.26 -15.04
C ALA A 69 3.07 -11.19 -14.31
N LEU A 70 1.86 -11.50 -13.85
CA LEU A 70 1.04 -10.58 -13.06
C LEU A 70 1.73 -10.19 -11.74
N TYR A 71 2.37 -11.13 -11.05
CA TYR A 71 3.20 -10.85 -9.88
C TYR A 71 4.34 -9.88 -10.20
N GLN A 72 5.05 -10.05 -11.32
CA GLN A 72 6.13 -9.13 -11.70
C GLN A 72 5.61 -7.73 -12.04
N VAL A 73 4.45 -7.63 -12.70
CA VAL A 73 3.78 -6.34 -12.94
C VAL A 73 3.40 -5.68 -11.62
N GLN A 74 2.88 -6.43 -10.65
CA GLN A 74 2.55 -5.90 -9.33
C GLN A 74 3.78 -5.35 -8.60
N ARG A 75 4.97 -5.91 -8.80
CA ARG A 75 6.19 -5.34 -8.19
C ARG A 75 6.50 -3.92 -8.64
N ALA A 76 6.10 -3.53 -9.85
CA ALA A 76 6.26 -2.14 -10.31
C ALA A 76 5.37 -1.16 -9.51
N THR A 77 4.24 -1.61 -8.97
CA THR A 77 3.36 -0.76 -8.15
C THR A 77 3.96 -0.50 -6.77
N ILE A 78 4.76 -1.44 -6.23
CA ILE A 78 5.51 -1.26 -4.98
C ILE A 78 6.51 -0.11 -5.15
N ALA A 79 7.29 -0.12 -6.23
CA ALA A 79 8.24 0.96 -6.52
C ALA A 79 7.54 2.32 -6.65
N ALA A 80 6.36 2.37 -7.28
CA ALA A 80 5.56 3.59 -7.33
C ALA A 80 5.11 4.03 -5.92
N ALA A 81 4.64 3.09 -5.09
CA ALA A 81 4.20 3.37 -3.72
C ALA A 81 5.33 3.88 -2.82
N GLU A 82 6.56 3.38 -3.00
CA GLU A 82 7.76 3.82 -2.26
C GLU A 82 8.06 5.31 -2.47
N THR A 83 7.63 5.89 -3.59
CA THR A 83 7.84 7.33 -3.87
C THR A 83 6.87 8.24 -3.14
N ILE A 84 5.70 7.73 -2.71
CA ILE A 84 4.58 8.58 -2.25
C ILE A 84 4.94 9.29 -0.94
N ALA A 85 5.39 8.54 0.08
CA ALA A 85 5.73 9.13 1.38
C ALA A 85 6.92 10.11 1.31
N PRO A 86 8.01 9.85 0.56
CA PRO A 86 9.05 10.84 0.29
C PRO A 86 8.53 12.12 -0.38
N VAL A 87 7.65 12.01 -1.37
CA VAL A 87 7.03 13.17 -2.03
C VAL A 87 6.21 13.98 -1.02
N PHE A 88 5.37 13.32 -0.21
CA PHE A 88 4.60 13.96 0.85
C PHE A 88 5.51 14.73 1.81
N ARG A 89 6.54 14.06 2.38
CA ARG A 89 7.48 14.69 3.31
C ARG A 89 8.18 15.90 2.71
N LYS A 90 8.61 15.80 1.45
CA LYS A 90 9.29 16.90 0.75
C LYS A 90 8.39 18.11 0.55
N VAL A 91 7.14 17.89 0.12
CA VAL A 91 6.19 18.98 -0.15
C VAL A 91 5.73 19.65 1.15
N HIS A 92 5.63 18.88 2.24
CA HIS A 92 5.14 19.36 3.54
C HIS A 92 6.25 19.61 4.57
N GLU A 93 7.52 19.68 4.15
CA GLU A 93 8.69 19.79 5.05
C GLU A 93 8.56 20.94 6.07
N ARG A 94 8.07 22.11 5.64
CA ARG A 94 7.88 23.29 6.50
C ARG A 94 6.79 23.11 7.56
N ASP A 95 5.78 22.31 7.25
CA ASP A 95 4.67 22.06 8.17
C ASP A 95 5.04 20.94 9.15
N LEU A 96 5.73 19.91 8.66
CA LEU A 96 6.27 18.82 9.49
C LEU A 96 7.34 19.30 10.46
N ALA A 97 8.24 20.18 10.03
CA ALA A 97 9.32 20.74 10.87
C ALA A 97 8.78 21.45 12.12
N ARG A 98 7.55 22.00 12.07
CA ARG A 98 6.92 22.67 13.22
C ARG A 98 6.46 21.70 14.33
N LYS A 99 6.01 20.47 14.01
CA LYS A 99 5.78 19.44 15.06
C LYS A 99 7.06 18.74 15.47
N GLU A 100 7.99 18.51 14.55
CA GLU A 100 9.22 17.74 14.83
C GLU A 100 10.26 18.55 15.60
N ALA A 101 10.27 19.88 15.43
CA ALA A 101 11.08 20.84 16.16
C ALA A 101 10.24 22.08 16.54
N PRO A 102 9.31 21.94 17.50
CA PRO A 102 8.49 23.06 17.95
C PRO A 102 9.39 24.16 18.54
N ARG A 103 9.07 25.42 18.25
CA ARG A 103 9.76 26.57 18.86
C ARG A 103 9.49 26.56 20.36
N THR A 104 10.47 27.03 21.12
CA THR A 104 10.22 27.39 22.53
C THR A 104 9.03 28.35 22.58
N ASN A 105 8.03 28.01 23.39
CA ASN A 105 6.78 28.75 23.54
C ASN A 105 5.93 28.93 22.25
N GLU A 106 5.81 27.90 21.40
CA GLU A 106 4.92 27.93 20.20
C GLU A 106 3.49 28.45 20.50
N GLN A 107 2.97 28.22 21.71
CA GLN A 107 1.62 28.67 22.13
C GLN A 107 1.48 30.19 22.25
N GLU A 108 2.59 30.93 22.37
CA GLU A 108 2.62 32.40 22.45
C GLU A 108 2.59 33.07 21.05
N TRP A 109 2.73 32.28 19.96
CA TRP A 109 2.75 32.77 18.57
C TRP A 109 1.45 32.51 17.79
N ASN A 110 0.50 31.77 18.37
CA ASN A 110 -0.85 31.63 17.82
C ASN A 110 -1.70 32.83 18.27
N VAL A 111 -1.61 33.94 17.54
CA VAL A 111 -2.50 35.11 17.66
C VAL A 111 -3.62 35.05 16.62
#